data_AF-A0A7K6GUF9-F1
#
_entry.id   AF-A0A7K6GUF9-F1
#
_cell.length_a   1.000
_cell.length_b   1.000
_cell.length_c   1.000
_cell.angle_alpha   90.00
_cell.angle_beta   90.00
_cell.angle_gamma   90.00
#
_symmetry.space_group_name_H-M   'P 1'
#
loop_
_entity.id
_entity.type
_entity.pdbx_description
1 polymer ?
#
loop_
_entity_poly.entity_id
_entity_poly.type
_entity_poly.pdbx_seq_one_letter_code
_entity_poly.pdbx_strand_id
1 'polypeptide(L)'
;GFRVSFPLRTNYMFARVRGPVRRPLGAVSACLWLRPGGAPALGTPFSYAAPGQPNELVLLAWGGRPMELLVDDQAVALSLSPAPGRWQHLCVTWA
;
A
#
# COMPACT_ATOMS: atom_id res chain seq x y z
N GLY A 1 9.19 -0.40 -19.81
CA GLY A 1 8.45 -0.20 -18.54
C GLY A 1 9.28 0.67 -17.61
N PHE A 2 8.65 1.37 -16.68
CA PHE A 2 9.34 2.18 -15.67
C PHE A 2 9.10 1.61 -14.27
N ARG A 3 9.94 1.97 -13.30
CA ARG A 3 9.77 1.64 -11.89
C ARG A 3 9.97 2.88 -11.04
N VAL A 4 9.27 2.96 -9.92
CA VAL A 4 9.51 3.97 -8.89
C VAL A 4 10.31 3.32 -7.77
N SER A 5 11.32 4.02 -7.26
CA SER A 5 12.20 3.50 -6.21
C SER A 5 12.27 4.48 -5.06
N PHE A 6 12.11 3.96 -3.84
CA PHE A 6 12.19 4.70 -2.59
C PHE A 6 13.37 4.16 -1.79
N PRO A 7 14.60 4.69 -1.99
CA PRO A 7 15.82 4.09 -1.46
C PRO A 7 16.02 4.33 0.04
N LEU A 8 15.35 5.34 0.61
CA LEU A 8 15.45 5.74 2.00
C LEU A 8 14.05 5.87 2.59
N ARG A 9 13.93 5.64 3.90
CA ARG A 9 12.71 5.91 4.65
C ARG A 9 12.66 7.40 4.98
N THR A 10 11.70 8.11 4.41
CA THR A 10 11.46 9.53 4.69
C THR A 10 9.96 9.81 4.77
N ASN A 11 9.59 10.99 5.26
CA ASN A 11 8.21 11.48 5.31
C ASN A 11 7.85 12.39 4.13
N TYR A 12 8.77 12.58 3.17
CA TYR A 12 8.59 13.50 2.04
C TYR A 12 8.75 12.85 0.66
N MET A 13 9.27 11.62 0.57
CA MET A 13 9.34 10.90 -0.71
C MET A 13 8.06 10.12 -0.95
N PHE A 14 7.26 10.56 -1.91
CA PHE A 14 6.06 9.87 -2.35
C PHE A 14 5.81 10.11 -3.83
N ALA A 15 5.07 9.20 -4.46
CA ALA A 15 4.53 9.40 -5.80
C ALA A 15 3.01 9.61 -5.69
N ARG A 16 2.51 10.70 -6.25
CA ARG A 16 1.06 10.97 -6.28
C ARG A 16 0.47 10.48 -7.59
N VAL A 17 -0.39 9.47 -7.53
CA VAL A 17 -1.21 9.06 -8.68
C VAL A 17 -2.14 10.23 -9.04
N ARG A 18 -2.09 10.67 -10.30
CA ARG A 18 -2.99 11.72 -10.82
C ARG A 18 -4.15 11.04 -11.55
N GLY A 19 -5.36 11.37 -11.16
CA GLY A 19 -6.57 10.84 -11.77
C GLY A 19 -7.76 11.04 -10.83
N PRO A 20 -8.96 11.32 -11.35
CA PRO A 20 -10.08 11.61 -10.49
C PRO A 20 -10.73 10.29 -10.02
N VAL A 21 -10.65 10.01 -8.72
CA VAL A 21 -11.57 9.09 -8.04
C VAL A 21 -12.88 9.86 -7.88
N ARG A 22 -13.77 9.75 -8.88
CA ARG A 22 -14.96 10.63 -9.02
C ARG A 22 -16.14 10.22 -8.14
N ARG A 23 -16.09 9.03 -7.54
CA ARG A 23 -17.20 8.44 -6.79
C ARG A 23 -16.66 7.77 -5.53
N PRO A 24 -17.47 7.65 -4.47
CA PRO A 24 -17.17 6.79 -3.34
C PRO A 24 -16.82 5.38 -3.83
N LEU A 25 -15.80 4.77 -3.23
CA LEU A 25 -15.38 3.42 -3.58
C LEU A 25 -16.31 2.43 -2.88
N GLY A 26 -17.21 1.78 -3.64
CA GLY A 26 -18.01 0.66 -3.11
C GLY A 26 -17.32 -0.70 -3.27
N ALA A 27 -16.29 -0.77 -4.11
CA ALA A 27 -15.41 -1.91 -4.28
C ALA A 27 -14.11 -1.41 -4.95
N VAL A 28 -12.99 -2.06 -4.67
CA VAL A 28 -11.68 -1.70 -5.20
C VAL A 28 -10.81 -2.92 -5.40
N SER A 29 -9.98 -2.90 -6.43
CA SER A 29 -8.90 -3.86 -6.65
C SER A 29 -7.62 -3.11 -6.98
N ALA A 30 -6.58 -3.31 -6.18
CA ALA A 30 -5.28 -2.68 -6.37
C ALA A 30 -4.20 -3.74 -6.56
N CYS A 31 -3.47 -3.66 -7.67
CA CYS A 31 -2.38 -4.59 -8.00
C CYS A 31 -1.05 -3.85 -8.16
N LEU A 32 0.01 -4.37 -7.54
CA LEU A 32 1.33 -3.77 -7.49
C LEU A 32 2.40 -4.83 -7.71
N TRP A 33 3.43 -4.48 -8.47
CA TRP A 33 4.71 -5.16 -8.40
C TRP A 33 5.57 -4.48 -7.34
N LEU A 34 5.99 -5.22 -6.33
CA LEU A 34 6.81 -4.72 -5.23
C LEU A 34 8.09 -5.54 -5.14
N ARG A 35 9.19 -4.86 -4.78
CA ARG A 35 10.45 -5.48 -4.39
C ARG A 35 10.90 -4.87 -3.07
N PRO A 36 10.55 -5.47 -1.93
CA PRO A 36 10.94 -4.95 -0.63
C PRO A 36 12.47 -4.87 -0.53
N GLY A 37 12.98 -3.79 0.07
CA GLY A 37 14.39 -3.68 0.42
C GLY A 37 14.77 -4.57 1.60
N GLY A 38 16.00 -4.45 2.08
CA GLY A 38 16.47 -5.12 3.31
C GLY A 38 16.02 -4.43 4.61
N ALA A 39 15.17 -3.40 4.53
CA ALA A 39 14.67 -2.70 5.70
C ALA A 39 13.72 -3.62 6.51
N PRO A 40 13.65 -3.45 7.85
CA PRO A 40 12.82 -4.30 8.71
C PRO A 40 11.32 -4.27 8.42
N ALA A 41 10.85 -3.28 7.64
CA ALA A 41 9.45 -3.14 7.25
C ALA A 41 9.34 -2.54 5.84
N LEU A 42 8.39 -3.05 5.05
CA LEU A 42 8.06 -2.51 3.72
C LEU A 42 7.48 -1.08 3.82
N GLY A 43 6.81 -0.74 4.92
CA GLY A 43 6.15 0.56 5.09
C GLY A 43 4.78 0.58 4.43
N THR A 44 4.44 1.67 3.74
CA THR A 44 3.12 1.89 3.13
C THR A 44 3.26 1.91 1.61
N PRO A 45 3.05 0.77 0.91
CA PRO A 45 3.09 0.74 -0.56
C PRO A 45 2.12 1.72 -1.23
N PHE A 46 0.91 1.88 -0.67
CA PHE A 46 -0.04 2.89 -1.13
C PHE A 46 -1.00 3.31 -0.01
N SER A 47 -1.50 4.53 -0.14
CA SER A 47 -2.58 5.07 0.68
C SER A 47 -3.49 5.97 -0.15
N TYR A 48 -4.75 6.02 0.23
CA TYR A 48 -5.77 6.89 -0.34
C TYR A 48 -6.55 7.53 0.80
N ALA A 49 -6.74 8.85 0.69
CA ALA A 49 -7.47 9.66 1.65
C ALA A 49 -8.68 10.29 0.95
N ALA A 50 -9.81 10.28 1.64
CA ALA A 50 -11.03 10.98 1.28
C ALA A 50 -11.21 12.23 2.17
N PRO A 51 -12.04 13.21 1.78
CA PRO A 51 -12.35 14.35 2.63
C PRO A 51 -12.90 13.89 3.99
N GLY A 52 -12.19 14.21 5.08
CA GLY A 52 -12.57 13.81 6.43
C GLY A 52 -12.13 12.40 6.87
N GLN A 53 -11.59 11.58 5.96
CA GLN A 53 -11.12 10.22 6.25
C GLN A 53 -9.71 10.00 5.65
N PRO A 54 -8.63 10.20 6.43
CA PRO A 54 -7.26 10.04 5.94
C PRO A 54 -6.89 8.58 5.61
N ASN A 55 -7.58 7.62 6.22
CA ASN A 55 -7.32 6.18 6.10
C ASN A 55 -8.46 5.45 5.36
N GLU A 56 -8.97 6.08 4.30
CA GLU A 56 -10.05 5.52 3.47
C GLU A 56 -9.64 4.16 2.88
N LEU A 57 -8.41 4.06 2.35
CA LEU A 57 -7.84 2.81 1.88
C LEU A 57 -6.30 2.83 2.02
N VAL A 58 -5.73 1.95 2.83
CA VAL A 58 -4.28 1.91 3.05
C VAL A 58 -3.78 0.47 3.04
N LEU A 59 -2.74 0.19 2.25
CA LEU A 59 -1.97 -1.04 2.38
C LEU A 59 -0.66 -0.73 3.08
N LEU A 60 -0.37 -1.44 4.16
CA LEU A 60 0.83 -1.21 4.94
C LEU A 60 1.40 -2.51 5.50
N ALA A 61 2.69 -2.51 5.79
CA ALA A 61 3.38 -3.62 6.43
C ALA A 61 4.41 -3.06 7.40
N TRP A 62 4.13 -3.25 8.69
CA TRP A 62 5.02 -2.95 9.80
C TRP A 62 5.97 -4.12 10.05
N GLY A 63 7.17 -3.83 10.56
CA GLY A 63 8.16 -4.87 10.83
C GLY A 63 7.65 -5.86 11.86
N GLY A 64 7.77 -7.15 11.58
CA GLY A 64 7.32 -8.22 12.47
C GLY A 64 5.80 -8.44 12.54
N ARG A 65 4.99 -7.75 11.71
CA ARG A 65 3.54 -7.97 11.60
C ARG A 65 3.18 -8.42 10.18
N PRO A 66 2.08 -9.18 10.00
CA PRO A 66 1.52 -9.41 8.67
C PRO A 66 1.19 -8.08 8.00
N MET A 67 1.14 -8.08 6.66
CA MET A 67 0.64 -6.93 5.91
C MET A 67 -0.82 -6.66 6.29
N GLU A 68 -1.22 -5.41 6.39
CA GLU A 68 -2.58 -5.00 6.77
C GLU A 68 -3.20 -4.16 5.65
N LEU A 69 -4.48 -4.40 5.39
CA LEU A 69 -5.33 -3.53 4.59
C LEU A 69 -6.25 -2.77 5.54
N LEU A 70 -6.21 -1.44 5.47
CA LEU A 70 -7.16 -0.57 6.16
C LEU A 70 -8.21 -0.12 5.17
N VAL A 71 -9.47 -0.20 5.57
CA VAL A 71 -10.62 0.38 4.86
C VAL A 71 -11.44 1.15 5.89
N ASP A 72 -11.66 2.43 5.66
CA ASP A 72 -12.36 3.32 6.60
C ASP A 72 -11.79 3.22 8.04
N ASP A 73 -10.45 3.30 8.15
CA ASP A 73 -9.69 3.17 9.41
C ASP A 73 -9.79 1.79 10.11
N GLN A 74 -10.49 0.82 9.53
CA GLN A 74 -10.57 -0.55 10.04
C GLN A 74 -9.49 -1.44 9.41
N ALA A 75 -8.64 -2.03 10.25
CA ALA A 75 -7.53 -2.86 9.78
C ALA A 75 -7.88 -4.35 9.70
N VAL A 76 -7.52 -4.98 8.59
CA VAL A 76 -7.57 -6.44 8.38
C VAL A 76 -6.17 -6.95 8.07
N ALA A 77 -5.71 -7.92 8.86
CA ALA A 77 -4.44 -8.60 8.60
C ALA A 77 -4.57 -9.53 7.39
N LEU A 78 -3.65 -9.38 6.45
CA LEU A 78 -3.50 -10.24 5.28
C LEU A 78 -2.49 -11.33 5.59
N SER A 79 -2.75 -12.54 5.12
CA SER A 79 -1.79 -13.66 5.17
C SER A 79 -0.71 -13.52 4.08
N LEU A 80 -0.07 -12.35 3.99
CA LEU A 80 0.94 -12.00 2.98
C LEU A 80 2.26 -11.61 3.66
N SER A 81 3.35 -12.24 3.24
CA SER A 81 4.71 -11.96 3.69
C SER A 81 5.65 -11.73 2.50
N PRO A 82 5.76 -10.49 1.98
CA PRO A 82 6.68 -10.19 0.90
C PRO A 82 8.14 -10.47 1.30
N ALA A 83 8.84 -11.24 0.47
CA ALA A 83 10.23 -11.60 0.67
C ALA A 83 11.15 -10.43 0.26
N PRO A 84 12.14 -10.07 1.08
CA PRO A 84 13.08 -9.01 0.75
C PRO A 84 13.89 -9.37 -0.50
N GLY A 85 14.19 -8.36 -1.31
CA GLY A 85 15.06 -8.47 -2.48
C GLY A 85 14.45 -9.18 -3.70
N ARG A 86 13.22 -9.71 -3.62
CA ARG A 86 12.54 -10.38 -4.74
C ARG A 86 11.35 -9.56 -5.25
N TRP A 87 11.16 -9.57 -6.56
CA TRP A 87 9.95 -9.00 -7.16
C TRP A 87 8.77 -9.93 -6.91
N GLN A 88 7.65 -9.35 -6.48
CA GLN A 88 6.40 -10.05 -6.21
C GLN A 88 5.23 -9.22 -6.73
N HIS A 89 4.28 -9.89 -7.38
CA HIS A 89 3.02 -9.31 -7.78
C HIS A 89 1.99 -9.54 -6.68
N LEU A 90 1.37 -8.47 -6.19
CA LEU A 90 0.38 -8.50 -5.13
C LEU A 90 -0.87 -7.81 -5.62
N CYS A 91 -2.02 -8.43 -5.39
CA CYS A 91 -3.33 -7.81 -5.62
C CYS A 91 -4.15 -7.90 -4.33
N VAL A 92 -4.79 -6.80 -3.96
CA VAL A 92 -5.75 -6.74 -2.84
C VAL A 92 -7.08 -6.26 -3.37
N THR A 93 -8.15 -6.90 -2.92
CA THR A 93 -9.52 -6.63 -3.36
C THR A 93 -10.43 -6.46 -2.16
N TRP A 94 -11.26 -5.43 -2.18
CA TRP A 94 -12.30 -5.17 -1.19
C TRP A 94 -13.61 -4.81 -1.90
N ALA A 95 -14.73 -5.24 -1.34
CA ALA A 95 -16.09 -5.04 -1.85
C ALA A 95 -17.10 -5.12 -0.70
#